data_AF-A0A2V6AV36-F1
#
_entry.id   AF-A0A2V6AV36-F1
#
_cell.length_a   1.000
_cell.length_b   1.000
_cell.length_c   1.000
_cell.angle_alpha   90.00
_cell.angle_beta   90.00
_cell.angle_gamma   90.00
#
_symmetry.space_group_name_H-M   'P 1'
#
loop_
_entity.id
_entity.type
_entity.pdbx_description
1 polymer ?
#
loop_
_entity_poly.entity_id
_entity_poly.type
_entity_poly.pdbx_seq_one_letter_code
_entity_poly.pdbx_strand_id
1 'polypeptide(L)'
;LLNGIKKVEQLRFLENSQRTLGQAALQWLLADDRVASTLPNIYNEAQLVEFAKAPDTPLLTKDDMVRIDELYSNNFGIEEEPPKFKGTMELAGAATV
;
A
#
# COMPACT_ATOMS: atom_id res chain seq x y z
N LEU A 1 -11.36 4.25 -9.44
CA LEU A 1 -9.97 3.85 -9.83
C LEU A 1 -8.97 4.99 -9.65
N LEU A 2 -9.30 6.23 -10.03
CA LEU A 2 -8.37 7.37 -9.90
C LEU A 2 -7.87 7.61 -8.47
N ASN A 3 -8.75 7.52 -7.48
CA ASN A 3 -8.34 7.65 -6.07
C ASN A 3 -7.33 6.58 -5.64
N GLY A 4 -7.43 5.34 -6.16
CA GLY A 4 -6.45 4.29 -5.87
C GLY A 4 -5.05 4.66 -6.34
N ILE A 5 -4.92 5.17 -7.57
CA ILE A 5 -3.64 5.64 -8.10
C ILE A 5 -3.11 6.81 -7.26
N LYS A 6 -3.96 7.78 -6.92
CA LYS A 6 -3.54 8.91 -6.08
C LYS A 6 -3.04 8.46 -4.70
N LYS A 7 -3.63 7.43 -4.08
CA LYS A 7 -3.15 6.84 -2.81
C LYS A 7 -1.76 6.23 -2.97
N VAL A 8 -1.54 5.49 -4.07
CA VAL A 8 -0.22 4.92 -4.41
C VAL A 8 0.84 6.01 -4.56
N GLU A 9 0.50 7.16 -5.14
CA GLU A 9 1.44 8.27 -5.26
C GLU A 9 1.89 8.83 -3.91
N GLN A 10 1.05 8.78 -2.87
CA GLN A 10 1.46 9.18 -1.52
C GLN A 10 2.49 8.23 -0.89
N LEU A 11 2.64 7.01 -1.41
CA LEU A 11 3.58 6.00 -0.92
C LEU A 11 4.95 6.06 -1.63
N ARG A 12 5.13 6.93 -2.64
CA ARG A 12 6.39 7.02 -3.41
C ARG A 12 7.60 7.44 -2.59
N PHE A 13 7.42 7.99 -1.38
CA PHE A 13 8.53 8.27 -0.47
C PHE A 13 9.28 7.00 -0.03
N LEU A 14 8.67 5.82 -0.16
CA LEU A 14 9.28 4.53 0.13
C LEU A 14 10.29 4.11 -0.95
N GLU A 15 10.23 4.72 -2.14
CA GLU A 15 11.15 4.48 -3.23
C GLU A 15 12.48 5.20 -2.99
N ASN A 16 13.56 4.52 -3.33
CA ASN A 16 14.90 5.12 -3.33
C ASN A 16 15.75 4.47 -4.43
N SER A 17 17.02 4.91 -4.55
CA SER A 17 17.94 4.40 -5.57
C SER A 17 18.17 2.88 -5.56
N GLN A 18 17.81 2.19 -4.47
CA GLN A 18 18.03 0.76 -4.28
C GLN A 18 16.73 -0.04 -4.05
N ARG A 19 15.55 0.61 -3.98
CA ARG A 19 14.27 -0.05 -3.67
C ARG A 19 13.13 0.55 -4.48
N THR A 20 12.40 -0.30 -5.21
CA THR A 20 11.17 0.08 -5.91
C THR A 20 9.97 0.07 -4.96
N LEU A 21 8.86 0.72 -5.33
CA LEU A 21 7.64 0.67 -4.51
C LEU A 21 7.07 -0.75 -4.42
N GLY A 22 7.24 -1.57 -5.46
CA GLY A 22 6.85 -2.98 -5.44
C GLY A 22 7.62 -3.76 -4.38
N GLN A 23 8.94 -3.58 -4.32
CA GLN A 23 9.78 -4.20 -3.30
C GLN A 23 9.44 -3.69 -1.88
N ALA A 24 9.18 -2.39 -1.73
CA ALA A 24 8.73 -1.83 -0.46
C ALA A 24 7.39 -2.43 0.00
N ALA A 25 6.44 -2.62 -0.92
CA ALA A 25 5.16 -3.26 -0.60
C ALA A 25 5.31 -4.73 -0.18
N LEU A 26 6.23 -5.48 -0.81
CA LEU A 26 6.54 -6.85 -0.40
C LEU A 26 7.16 -6.89 1.00
N GLN A 27 8.11 -6.00 1.29
CA GLN A 27 8.69 -5.88 2.63
C GLN A 27 7.64 -5.50 3.68
N TRP A 28 6.73 -4.57 3.35
CA TRP A 28 5.65 -4.17 4.26
C TRP A 28 4.75 -5.35 4.63
N LEU A 29 4.37 -6.18 3.65
CA LEU A 29 3.58 -7.39 3.90
C LEU A 29 4.33 -8.39 4.78
N LEU A 30 5.62 -8.60 4.51
CA LEU A 30 6.47 -9.55 5.24
C LEU A 30 6.95 -9.04 6.61
N ALA A 31 6.71 -7.77 6.93
CA ALA A 31 7.00 -7.22 8.25
C ALA A 31 6.02 -7.71 9.32
N ASP A 32 4.85 -8.21 8.91
CA ASP A 32 3.87 -8.85 9.78
C ASP A 32 4.25 -10.31 10.00
N ASP A 33 4.46 -10.69 11.27
CA ASP A 33 4.90 -12.04 11.66
C ASP A 33 3.87 -13.15 11.35
N ARG A 34 2.63 -12.77 11.04
CA ARG A 34 1.58 -13.68 10.58
C ARG A 34 1.69 -14.01 9.09
N VAL A 35 2.49 -13.28 8.33
CA VAL A 35 2.65 -13.44 6.88
C VAL A 35 3.92 -14.25 6.59
N ALA A 36 3.72 -15.49 6.13
CA ALA A 36 4.84 -16.38 5.79
C ALA A 36 5.42 -16.13 4.38
N SER A 37 4.60 -15.71 3.42
CA SER A 37 5.02 -15.49 2.03
C SER A 37 4.07 -14.54 1.28
N THR A 38 4.57 -14.00 0.16
CA THR A 38 3.82 -13.13 -0.75
C THR A 38 3.89 -13.68 -2.18
N LEU A 39 2.78 -13.65 -2.91
CA LEU A 39 2.69 -14.11 -4.31
C LEU A 39 2.27 -12.95 -5.21
N PRO A 40 3.21 -12.10 -5.67
CA PRO A 40 2.89 -11.03 -6.61
C PRO A 40 2.56 -11.58 -7.99
N ASN A 41 1.72 -10.87 -8.74
CA ASN A 41 1.52 -11.14 -10.16
C ASN A 41 2.75 -10.69 -10.95
N ILE A 42 3.36 -11.61 -11.69
CA ILE A 42 4.60 -11.40 -12.43
C ILE A 42 4.31 -11.54 -13.92
N TYR A 43 4.60 -10.52 -14.71
CA TYR A 43 4.30 -10.49 -16.14
C TYR A 43 5.52 -10.74 -17.03
N ASN A 44 6.73 -10.60 -16.48
CA ASN A 44 7.97 -10.80 -17.22
C ASN A 44 9.14 -11.13 -16.26
N GLU A 45 10.26 -11.56 -16.84
CA GLU A 45 11.47 -11.94 -16.10
C GLU A 45 12.08 -10.76 -15.33
N ALA A 46 12.03 -9.54 -15.87
CA ALA A 46 12.57 -8.37 -15.18
C ALA A 46 11.84 -8.12 -13.84
N GLN A 47 10.50 -8.23 -13.82
CA GLN A 47 9.71 -8.14 -12.60
C GLN A 47 9.97 -9.30 -11.64
N LEU A 48 10.16 -10.52 -12.15
CA LEU A 48 10.55 -11.66 -11.31
C LEU A 48 11.85 -11.36 -10.56
N VAL A 49 12.88 -10.91 -11.29
CA VAL A 49 14.19 -10.58 -10.72
C VAL A 49 14.10 -9.39 -9.77
N GLU A 50 13.29 -8.38 -10.10
CA GLU A 50 13.04 -7.24 -9.21
C GLU A 50 12.42 -7.69 -7.88
N PHE A 51 11.30 -8.41 -7.92
CA PHE A 51 10.59 -8.82 -6.70
C PHE A 51 11.37 -9.84 -5.88
N ALA A 52 12.10 -10.75 -6.52
CA ALA A 52 12.96 -11.70 -5.82
C ALA A 52 14.08 -11.01 -5.02
N LYS A 53 14.53 -9.82 -5.44
CA LYS A 53 15.55 -9.02 -4.74
C LYS A 53 14.99 -8.17 -3.60
N ALA A 54 13.68 -8.15 -3.36
CA ALA A 54 13.08 -7.32 -2.31
C ALA A 54 13.77 -7.47 -0.93
N PRO A 55 14.14 -8.69 -0.46
CA PRO A 55 14.85 -8.87 0.81
C PRO A 55 16.26 -8.27 0.85
N ASP A 56 16.89 -8.08 -0.31
CA ASP A 56 18.26 -7.54 -0.44
C ASP A 56 18.30 -6.01 -0.51
N THR A 57 17.13 -5.36 -0.58
CA THR A 57 17.02 -3.90 -0.61
C THR A 57 16.95 -3.32 0.81
N PRO A 58 17.25 -2.03 1.02
CA PRO A 58 17.12 -1.40 2.33
C PRO A 58 15.77 -1.71 2.98
N LEU A 59 15.76 -2.03 4.28
CA LEU A 59 14.54 -2.35 5.01
C LEU A 59 13.67 -1.11 5.22
N LEU A 60 12.37 -1.31 5.41
CA LEU A 60 11.48 -0.27 5.92
C LEU A 60 11.89 0.09 7.34
N THR A 61 12.06 1.39 7.59
CA THR A 61 12.39 1.91 8.91
C THR A 61 11.13 1.98 9.77
N LYS A 62 11.30 2.16 11.09
CA LYS A 62 10.16 2.42 11.98
C LYS A 62 9.40 3.68 11.59
N ASP A 63 10.12 4.72 11.15
CA ASP A 63 9.53 5.98 10.71
C ASP A 63 8.72 5.79 9.42
N ASP A 64 9.19 4.93 8.50
CA ASP A 64 8.41 4.55 7.31
C ASP A 64 7.08 3.89 7.71
N MET A 65 7.12 2.93 8.65
CA MET A 65 5.94 2.22 9.12
C MET A 65 4.93 3.16 9.79
N VAL A 66 5.40 4.06 10.67
CA VAL A 66 4.54 5.08 11.31
C VAL A 66 3.88 5.97 10.26
N ARG A 67 4.63 6.43 9.25
CA ARG A 67 4.09 7.28 8.20
C ARG A 67 3.07 6.55 7.32
N ILE A 68 3.25 5.26 7.06
CA ILE A 68 2.28 4.43 6.33
C ILE A 68 0.96 4.35 7.12
N ASP A 69 1.03 4.11 8.43
CA ASP A 69 -0.15 4.03 9.30
C ASP A 69 -0.90 5.36 9.38
N GLU A 70 -0.17 6.49 9.45
CA GLU A 70 -0.75 7.83 9.39
C GLU A 70 -1.45 8.10 8.05
N LEU A 71 -0.83 7.71 6.94
CA LEU A 71 -1.44 7.82 5.62
C LEU A 71 -2.71 6.97 5.55
N TYR A 72 -2.65 5.72 5.98
CA TYR A 72 -3.82 4.85 5.97
C TYR A 72 -4.97 5.43 6.80
N SER A 73 -4.68 5.85 8.04
CA SER A 73 -5.66 6.41 8.98
C SER A 73 -6.32 7.68 8.46
N ASN A 74 -5.58 8.49 7.68
CA ASN A 74 -6.08 9.74 7.10
C ASN A 74 -6.57 9.59 5.65
N ASN A 75 -6.89 8.37 5.21
CA ASN A 75 -7.30 8.06 3.83
C ASN A 75 -6.34 8.59 2.76
N PHE A 76 -5.05 8.64 3.08
CA PHE A 76 -3.95 9.17 2.28
C PHE A 76 -4.13 10.65 1.91
N GLY A 77 -4.90 11.40 2.70
CA GLY A 77 -5.26 12.80 2.42
C GLY A 77 -6.16 12.96 1.19
N ILE A 78 -6.86 11.90 0.78
CA ILE A 78 -7.71 11.89 -0.40
C ILE A 78 -9.18 11.96 0.01
N GLU A 79 -9.94 12.85 -0.62
CA GLU A 79 -11.38 12.90 -0.43
C GLU A 79 -12.05 11.59 -0.89
N GLU A 80 -12.90 11.03 -0.04
CA GLU A 80 -13.71 9.89 -0.41
C GLU A 80 -14.75 10.32 -1.45
N GLU A 81 -14.81 9.58 -2.57
CA GLU A 81 -15.90 9.78 -3.52
C GLU A 81 -17.22 9.38 -2.84
N PRO A 82 -18.29 10.16 -3.04
CA PRO A 82 -19.59 9.82 -2.48
C PRO A 82 -19.98 8.41 -2.96
N PRO A 83 -20.38 7.53 -2.04
CA PRO A 83 -20.63 6.15 -2.37
C PRO A 83 -21.80 6.05 -3.34
N LYS A 84 -21.56 5.35 -4.44
CA LYS A 84 -22.58 5.03 -5.44
C LYS A 84 -23.28 3.75 -5.03
N PHE A 85 -24.24 3.85 -4.13
CA PHE A 85 -25.13 2.73 -3.85
C PHE A 85 -26.03 2.49 -5.07
N LYS A 86 -26.13 1.22 -5.49
CA LYS A 86 -27.20 0.81 -6.41
C LYS A 86 -28.47 0.58 -5.58
N GLY A 87 -29.54 1.29 -5.88
CA GLY A 87 -30.82 1.21 -5.15
C GLY A 87 -30.98 2.26 -4.06
N THR A 88 -31.96 2.07 -3.15
CA THR A 88 -32.31 2.99 -2.04
C THR A 88 -31.45 2.84 -0.79
N MET A 89 -30.28 2.20 -0.88
CA MET A 89 -29.38 2.07 0.27
C MET A 89 -28.71 3.41 0.55
N GLU A 90 -28.91 3.93 1.76
CA GLU A 90 -28.16 5.05 2.32
C GLU A 90 -27.06 4.51 3.24
N LEU A 91 -25.99 5.29 3.39
CA LEU A 91 -24.97 5.02 4.40
C LEU A 91 -25.63 5.10 5.78
N ALA A 92 -25.70 3.97 6.49
CA ALA A 92 -26.03 4.00 7.91
C ALA A 92 -25.01 4.90 8.60
N GLY A 93 -25.49 5.99 9.21
CA GLY A 93 -24.67 7.04 9.80
C GLY A 93 -23.56 6.46 10.67
N ALA A 94 -22.35 6.98 10.49
CA ALA A 94 -21.17 6.61 11.26
C ALA A 94 -21.54 6.55 12.74
N ALA A 95 -21.53 5.34 13.31
CA ALA A 95 -21.71 5.14 14.73
C ALA A 95 -20.57 5.88 15.43
N THR A 96 -20.89 7.02 16.03
CA THR A 96 -20.04 7.72 16.98
C THR A 96 -19.78 6.76 18.13
N VAL A 97 -18.52 6.38 18.32
CA VAL A 97 -18.00 5.80 19.56
C VAL A 97 -17.42 6.94 20.39
#